data_AF-A0A6L3EQY6-F1
#
_entry.id   AF-A0A6L3EQY6-F1
#
_cell.length_a   1.000
_cell.length_b   1.000
_cell.length_c   1.000
_cell.angle_alpha   90.00
_cell.angle_beta   90.00
_cell.angle_gamma   90.00
#
_symmetry.space_group_name_H-M   'P 1'
#
loop_
_entity.id
_entity.type
_entity.pdbx_description
1 polymer ?
#
loop_
_entity_poly.entity_id
_entity_poly.type
_entity_poly.pdbx_seq_one_letter_code
_entity_poly.pdbx_strand_id
1 'polypeptide(L)'
;LVLAPIVFLCFYAACAMAMALSTRTSEPAHQLPIWRDSLNLANAFILTLVPIAIAYHLSHYLSMLLISGQFIIPLLSDPLGAGWDLWGTAEYQVDLSVIDAKFVWYFSTTVIVIGHVAAVYLAHIVALELFPDRARALISQLSMLVLMVAYTMISFWILAQPIVG
;
A
#
# COMPACT_ATOMS: atom_id res chain seq x y z
N LEU A 1 9.52 -15.46 -3.93
CA LEU A 1 9.18 -14.26 -4.75
C LEU A 1 7.94 -14.46 -5.63
N VAL A 2 7.77 -15.60 -6.33
CA VAL A 2 6.60 -15.85 -7.21
C VAL A 2 5.29 -16.13 -6.46
N LEU A 3 5.37 -16.63 -5.22
CA LEU A 3 4.18 -16.94 -4.39
C LEU A 3 3.36 -15.70 -4.02
N ALA A 4 4.01 -14.58 -3.73
CA ALA A 4 3.33 -13.35 -3.29
C ALA A 4 2.35 -12.77 -4.32
N PRO A 5 2.72 -12.57 -5.61
CA PRO A 5 1.78 -12.07 -6.61
C PRO A 5 0.65 -13.07 -6.90
N ILE A 6 0.91 -14.38 -6.82
CA ILE A 6 -0.14 -15.40 -7.01
C ILE A 6 -1.16 -15.34 -5.88
N VAL A 7 -0.71 -15.32 -4.61
CA VAL A 7 -1.59 -15.22 -3.44
C VAL A 7 -2.43 -13.94 -3.50
N PHE A 8 -1.81 -12.82 -3.86
CA PHE A 8 -2.52 -11.54 -4.03
C PHE A 8 -3.59 -11.61 -5.13
N LEU A 9 -3.24 -12.13 -6.31
CA LEU A 9 -4.19 -12.28 -7.42
C LEU A 9 -5.34 -13.23 -7.07
N CYS A 10 -5.06 -14.34 -6.38
CA CYS A 10 -6.08 -15.26 -5.90
C CYS A 10 -7.04 -14.59 -4.92
N PHE A 11 -6.52 -13.82 -3.96
CA PHE A 11 -7.33 -13.08 -3.01
C PHE A 11 -8.19 -12.01 -3.71
N TYR A 12 -7.59 -11.25 -4.62
CA TYR A 12 -8.29 -10.22 -5.40
C TYR A 12 -9.41 -10.82 -6.26
N ALA A 13 -9.14 -11.93 -6.95
CA ALA A 13 -10.13 -12.65 -7.75
C ALA A 13 -11.27 -13.21 -6.88
N ALA A 14 -10.96 -13.71 -5.67
CA ALA A 14 -11.97 -14.18 -4.72
C ALA A 14 -12.92 -13.05 -4.29
N CYS A 15 -12.38 -11.86 -3.98
CA CYS A 15 -13.18 -10.68 -3.66
C CYS A 15 -14.04 -10.23 -4.84
N ALA A 16 -13.48 -10.18 -6.06
CA ALA A 16 -14.22 -9.83 -7.27
C ALA A 16 -15.36 -10.83 -7.54
N MET A 17 -15.13 -12.12 -7.31
CA MET A 17 -16.14 -13.15 -7.46
C MET A 17 -17.24 -13.06 -6.39
N ALA A 18 -16.90 -12.75 -5.13
CA ALA A 18 -17.88 -12.51 -4.09
C ALA A 18 -18.79 -11.30 -4.41
N MET A 19 -18.23 -10.24 -4.98
CA MET A 19 -19.00 -9.08 -5.47
C MET A 19 -19.91 -9.46 -6.65
N ALA A 20 -19.41 -10.23 -7.62
CA ALA A 20 -20.20 -10.72 -8.76
C ALA A 20 -21.35 -11.65 -8.33
N LEU A 21 -21.15 -12.47 -7.29
CA LEU A 21 -22.21 -13.30 -6.71
C LEU A 21 -23.27 -12.44 -6.00
N SER A 22 -22.85 -11.36 -5.34
CA SER A 22 -23.74 -10.43 -4.62
C SER A 22 -24.58 -9.56 -5.56
N THR A 23 -24.09 -9.25 -6.77
CA THR A 23 -24.87 -8.54 -7.80
C THR A 23 -25.86 -9.47 -8.52
N ARG A 24 -25.49 -10.73 -8.78
CA ARG A 24 -26.35 -11.71 -9.49
C ARG A 24 -27.62 -12.10 -8.75
N THR A 25 -27.61 -12.07 -7.43
CA THR A 25 -28.83 -12.30 -6.63
C THR A 25 -29.86 -11.18 -6.80
N SER A 26 -29.50 -10.07 -7.46
CA SER A 26 -30.29 -8.84 -7.51
C SER A 26 -30.96 -8.58 -8.86
N GLU A 27 -30.43 -9.09 -9.98
CA GLU A 27 -31.05 -8.98 -11.30
C GLU A 27 -31.19 -10.36 -11.97
N PRO A 28 -32.42 -10.81 -12.29
CA PRO A 28 -32.64 -12.08 -12.99
C PRO A 28 -32.22 -12.06 -14.48
N ALA A 29 -31.62 -10.96 -14.97
CA ALA A 29 -31.29 -10.73 -16.37
C ALA A 29 -29.78 -10.80 -16.70
N HIS A 30 -28.96 -11.40 -15.84
CA HIS A 30 -27.51 -11.48 -16.06
C HIS A 30 -27.14 -12.55 -17.11
N GLN A 31 -27.00 -12.14 -18.37
CA GLN A 31 -26.74 -13.05 -19.51
C GLN A 31 -25.27 -13.46 -19.70
N LEU A 32 -24.31 -12.82 -19.00
CA LEU A 32 -22.88 -13.11 -19.13
C LEU A 32 -22.42 -14.21 -18.16
N PRO A 33 -21.31 -14.94 -18.42
CA PRO A 33 -20.70 -15.89 -17.47
C PRO A 33 -20.02 -15.18 -16.28
N ILE A 34 -20.01 -15.82 -15.09
CA ILE A 34 -19.54 -15.25 -13.79
C ILE A 34 -18.15 -14.63 -13.91
N TRP A 35 -17.24 -15.31 -14.62
CA TRP A 35 -15.88 -14.85 -14.81
C TRP A 35 -15.80 -13.47 -15.50
N ARG A 36 -16.72 -13.14 -16.43
CA ARG A 36 -16.75 -11.81 -17.08
C ARG A 36 -17.20 -10.71 -16.12
N ASP A 37 -18.16 -10.99 -15.25
CA ASP A 37 -18.65 -10.01 -14.26
C ASP A 37 -17.59 -9.73 -13.22
N SER A 38 -16.95 -10.78 -12.72
CA SER A 38 -15.81 -10.68 -11.81
C SER A 38 -14.67 -9.86 -12.45
N LEU A 39 -14.38 -10.07 -13.73
CA LEU A 39 -13.35 -9.30 -14.44
C LEU A 39 -13.73 -7.81 -14.63
N ASN A 40 -14.99 -7.51 -14.92
CA ASN A 40 -15.47 -6.14 -15.04
C ASN A 40 -15.38 -5.39 -13.70
N LEU A 41 -15.80 -6.04 -12.61
CA LEU A 41 -15.64 -5.53 -11.25
C LEU A 41 -14.16 -5.37 -10.90
N ALA A 42 -13.35 -6.38 -11.16
CA ALA A 42 -11.90 -6.32 -10.95
C ALA A 42 -11.26 -5.15 -11.73
N ASN A 43 -11.68 -4.86 -12.96
CA ASN A 43 -11.16 -3.73 -13.71
C ASN A 43 -11.61 -2.38 -13.12
N ALA A 44 -12.85 -2.29 -12.61
CA ALA A 44 -13.34 -1.06 -11.99
C ALA A 44 -12.56 -0.72 -10.71
N PHE A 45 -12.21 -1.72 -9.90
CA PHE A 45 -11.53 -1.53 -8.62
C PHE A 45 -9.99 -1.54 -8.70
N ILE A 46 -9.38 -1.91 -9.83
CA ILE A 46 -7.92 -2.06 -9.90
C ILE A 46 -7.17 -0.75 -9.62
N LEU A 47 -7.72 0.38 -10.08
CA LEU A 47 -7.11 1.69 -9.88
C LEU A 47 -7.19 2.17 -8.43
N THR A 48 -8.12 1.63 -7.63
CA THR A 48 -8.25 1.98 -6.22
C THR A 48 -7.13 1.37 -5.38
N LEU A 49 -6.39 0.40 -5.93
CA LEU A 49 -5.21 -0.22 -5.30
C LEU A 49 -3.90 0.55 -5.53
N VAL A 50 -3.89 1.49 -6.49
CA VAL A 50 -2.68 2.26 -6.84
C VAL A 50 -2.12 3.06 -5.66
N PRO A 51 -2.93 3.80 -4.86
CA PRO A 51 -2.40 4.60 -3.75
C PRO A 51 -1.65 3.77 -2.70
N ILE A 52 -2.18 2.59 -2.36
CA ILE A 52 -1.54 1.71 -1.37
C ILE A 52 -0.27 1.06 -1.92
N ALA A 53 -0.25 0.72 -3.21
CA ALA A 53 0.96 0.21 -3.86
C ALA A 53 2.10 1.23 -3.84
N ILE A 54 1.80 2.51 -4.13
CA ILE A 54 2.77 3.61 -4.06
C ILE A 54 3.27 3.80 -2.62
N ALA A 55 2.35 3.84 -1.65
CA ALA A 55 2.71 4.01 -0.24
C ALA A 55 3.61 2.90 0.29
N TYR A 56 3.33 1.65 -0.08
CA TYR A 56 4.16 0.51 0.30
C TYR A 56 5.54 0.58 -0.36
N HIS A 57 5.60 0.95 -1.64
CA HIS A 57 6.88 1.14 -2.34
C HIS A 57 7.71 2.23 -1.64
N LEU A 58 7.11 3.39 -1.36
CA LEU A 58 7.81 4.48 -0.69
C LEU A 58 8.33 4.08 0.69
N SER A 59 7.50 3.42 1.51
CA SER A 59 7.91 2.95 2.84
C SER A 59 9.05 1.93 2.77
N HIS A 60 9.01 1.00 1.83
CA HIS A 60 10.01 -0.06 1.72
C HIS A 60 11.36 0.47 1.22
N TYR A 61 11.33 1.40 0.25
CA TYR A 61 12.54 1.97 -0.33
C TYR A 61 13.09 3.16 0.45
N LEU A 62 12.40 3.66 1.48
CA LEU A 62 12.86 4.79 2.29
C LEU A 62 14.24 4.53 2.92
N SER A 63 14.42 3.40 3.58
CA SER A 63 15.70 3.08 4.23
C SER A 63 16.83 2.99 3.20
N MET A 64 16.56 2.38 2.04
CA MET A 64 17.52 2.34 0.94
C MET A 64 17.83 3.75 0.43
N LEU A 65 16.83 4.60 0.25
CA LEU A 65 17.01 6.00 -0.18
C LEU A 65 17.82 6.81 0.84
N LEU A 66 17.57 6.64 2.14
CA LEU A 66 18.28 7.35 3.20
C LEU A 66 19.72 6.86 3.37
N ILE A 67 19.96 5.54 3.29
CA ILE A 67 21.31 4.96 3.40
C ILE A 67 22.11 5.26 2.13
N SER A 68 21.58 4.92 0.96
CA SER A 68 22.25 5.16 -0.33
C SER A 68 22.38 6.66 -0.63
N GLY A 69 21.40 7.48 -0.23
CA GLY A 69 21.44 8.93 -0.38
C GLY A 69 22.54 9.60 0.44
N GLN A 70 22.90 9.05 1.61
CA GLN A 70 24.04 9.56 2.38
C GLN A 70 25.37 9.44 1.64
N PHE A 71 25.53 8.44 0.76
CA PHE A 71 26.74 8.30 -0.06
C PHE A 71 26.87 9.36 -1.16
N ILE A 72 25.79 10.08 -1.51
CA ILE A 72 25.84 11.20 -2.47
C ILE A 72 26.50 12.42 -1.83
N ILE A 73 26.43 12.58 -0.50
CA ILE A 73 26.94 13.75 0.23
C ILE A 73 28.47 13.93 0.06
N PRO A 74 29.32 12.89 0.26
CA PRO A 74 30.75 13.01 0.00
C PRO A 74 31.06 13.15 -1.50
N LEU A 75 30.28 12.50 -2.39
CA LEU A 75 30.45 12.63 -3.84
C LEU A 75 30.11 14.03 -4.39
N LEU A 76 29.23 14.78 -3.71
CA LEU A 76 28.93 16.17 -4.05
C LEU A 76 30.10 17.12 -3.75
N SER A 77 30.90 16.80 -2.72
CA SER A 77 32.10 17.58 -2.37
C SER A 77 33.27 17.30 -3.30
N ASP A 78 33.40 16.06 -3.78
CA ASP A 78 34.44 15.68 -4.74
C ASP A 78 33.88 14.92 -5.97
N PRO A 79 33.16 15.59 -6.88
CA PRO A 79 32.53 14.93 -8.02
C PRO A 79 33.52 14.41 -9.08
N LEU A 80 34.78 14.87 -9.05
CA LEU A 80 35.83 14.51 -10.01
C LEU A 80 36.93 13.63 -9.40
N GLY A 81 36.83 13.27 -8.10
CA GLY A 81 37.87 12.51 -7.40
C GLY A 81 39.20 13.25 -7.27
N ALA A 82 39.17 14.59 -7.29
CA ALA A 82 40.32 15.47 -7.28
C ALA A 82 40.75 15.89 -5.85
N GLY A 83 40.11 15.35 -4.81
CA GLY A 83 40.35 15.70 -3.41
C GLY A 83 39.76 17.06 -3.04
N TRP A 84 38.74 17.54 -3.77
CA TRP A 84 38.10 18.80 -3.47
C TRP A 84 37.18 18.65 -2.25
N ASP A 85 37.30 19.57 -1.31
CA ASP A 85 36.43 19.64 -0.14
C ASP A 85 35.58 20.90 -0.22
N LEU A 86 34.71 20.96 -1.24
CA LEU A 86 33.89 22.13 -1.55
C LEU A 86 32.93 22.49 -0.40
N TRP A 87 32.54 21.52 0.42
CA TRP A 87 31.57 21.70 1.51
C TRP A 87 32.07 21.25 2.90
N GLY A 88 33.33 20.84 3.05
CA GLY A 88 33.81 20.32 4.33
C GLY A 88 33.35 18.88 4.64
N THR A 89 32.79 18.16 3.66
CA THR A 89 32.12 16.87 3.83
C THR A 89 32.88 15.69 3.22
N ALA A 90 34.12 15.88 2.76
CA ALA A 90 34.93 14.82 2.16
C ALA A 90 35.19 13.63 3.13
N GLU A 91 35.22 13.87 4.45
CA GLU A 91 35.34 12.83 5.49
C GLU A 91 34.00 12.41 6.12
N TYR A 92 32.85 12.75 5.50
CA TYR A 92 31.54 12.36 6.04
C TYR A 92 31.38 10.84 6.07
N GLN A 93 31.49 10.26 7.27
CA GLN A 93 31.20 8.84 7.48
C GLN A 93 29.69 8.64 7.57
N VAL A 94 29.18 7.66 6.82
CA VAL A 94 27.76 7.28 6.83
C VAL A 94 27.41 6.77 8.22
N ASP A 95 26.70 7.60 8.97
CA ASP A 95 26.30 7.25 10.33
C ASP A 95 25.01 6.43 10.29
N LEU A 96 25.20 5.11 10.29
CA LEU A 96 24.10 4.14 10.35
C LEU A 96 23.33 4.21 11.70
N SER A 97 23.88 4.88 12.72
CA SER A 97 23.22 5.07 14.02
C SER A 97 22.28 6.28 14.07
N VAL A 98 22.44 7.24 13.14
CA VAL A 98 21.63 8.48 13.06
C VAL A 98 20.31 8.27 12.33
N ILE A 99 20.14 7.17 11.61
CA ILE A 99 18.81 6.77 11.13
C ILE A 99 18.02 6.29 12.34
N ASP A 100 17.34 7.23 12.99
CA ASP A 100 16.43 6.92 14.08
C ASP A 100 15.41 5.91 13.56
N ALA A 101 15.54 4.65 14.00
CA ALA A 101 14.63 3.58 13.64
C ALA A 101 13.18 4.00 13.94
N LYS A 102 12.97 4.87 14.93
CA LYS A 102 11.69 5.49 15.22
C LYS A 102 11.23 6.41 14.10
N PHE A 103 12.10 7.26 13.55
CA PHE A 103 11.74 8.12 12.41
C PHE A 103 11.30 7.31 11.19
N VAL A 104 12.08 6.29 10.81
CA VAL A 104 11.73 5.39 9.69
C VAL A 104 10.40 4.70 9.95
N TRP A 105 10.18 4.25 11.19
CA TRP A 105 8.93 3.62 11.60
C TRP A 105 7.74 4.58 11.52
N TYR A 106 7.85 5.79 12.09
CA TYR A 106 6.80 6.81 12.07
C TYR A 106 6.47 7.23 10.64
N PHE A 107 7.48 7.50 9.81
CA PHE A 107 7.28 7.90 8.42
C PHE A 107 6.62 6.78 7.61
N SER A 108 7.17 5.56 7.69
CA SER A 108 6.62 4.38 7.01
C SER A 108 5.17 4.14 7.38
N THR A 109 4.86 4.17 8.67
CA THR A 109 3.50 3.99 9.19
C THR A 109 2.58 5.09 8.68
N THR A 110 3.00 6.35 8.73
CA THR A 110 2.19 7.50 8.29
C THR A 110 1.88 7.41 6.79
N VAL A 111 2.89 7.12 5.96
CA VAL A 111 2.72 6.99 4.51
C VAL A 111 1.79 5.84 4.16
N ILE A 112 1.95 4.68 4.80
CA ILE A 112 1.08 3.51 4.60
C ILE A 112 -0.36 3.85 4.97
N VAL A 113 -0.59 4.46 6.14
CA VAL A 113 -1.94 4.86 6.58
C VAL A 113 -2.59 5.84 5.60
N ILE A 114 -1.86 6.85 5.14
CA ILE A 114 -2.37 7.82 4.15
C ILE A 114 -2.73 7.12 2.84
N GLY A 115 -1.84 6.27 2.31
CA GLY A 115 -2.10 5.51 1.08
C GLY A 115 -3.29 4.56 1.21
N HIS A 116 -3.47 3.96 2.39
CA HIS A 116 -4.59 3.08 2.73
C HIS A 116 -5.92 3.84 2.76
N VAL A 117 -5.97 4.98 3.44
CA VAL A 117 -7.16 5.85 3.50
C VAL A 117 -7.55 6.32 2.09
N ALA A 118 -6.57 6.76 1.28
CA ALA A 118 -6.81 7.15 -0.11
C ALA A 118 -7.34 5.98 -0.96
N ALA A 119 -6.78 4.78 -0.81
CA ALA A 119 -7.23 3.59 -1.52
C ALA A 119 -8.68 3.21 -1.17
N VAL A 120 -9.06 3.26 0.11
CA VAL A 120 -10.45 2.99 0.53
C VAL A 120 -11.41 4.09 0.12
N TYR A 121 -10.97 5.34 0.15
CA TYR A 121 -11.80 6.44 -0.32
C TYR A 121 -12.14 6.30 -1.82
N LEU A 122 -11.16 5.95 -2.65
CA LEU A 122 -11.39 5.67 -4.07
C LEU A 122 -12.28 4.43 -4.27
N ALA A 123 -12.04 3.35 -3.52
CA ALA A 123 -12.88 2.16 -3.56
C ALA A 123 -14.34 2.49 -3.17
N HIS A 124 -14.53 3.39 -2.21
CA HIS A 124 -15.85 3.84 -1.82
C HIS A 124 -16.57 4.57 -2.95
N ILE A 125 -15.90 5.51 -3.62
CA ILE A 125 -16.49 6.26 -4.74
C ILE A 125 -16.89 5.30 -5.87
N VAL A 126 -15.99 4.39 -6.26
CA VAL A 126 -16.26 3.40 -7.30
C VAL A 126 -17.43 2.50 -6.91
N ALA A 127 -17.54 2.10 -5.64
CA ALA A 127 -18.67 1.31 -5.15
C ALA A 127 -20.00 2.09 -5.21
N LEU A 128 -20.00 3.38 -4.86
CA LEU A 128 -21.21 4.20 -4.98
C LEU A 128 -21.67 4.40 -6.42
N GLU A 129 -20.74 4.41 -7.37
CA GLU A 129 -21.03 4.51 -8.80
C GLU A 129 -21.56 3.19 -9.37
N LEU A 130 -21.01 2.04 -8.93
CA LEU A 130 -21.40 0.73 -9.43
C LEU A 130 -22.64 0.12 -8.76
N PHE A 131 -22.96 0.47 -7.52
CA PHE A 131 -24.05 -0.13 -6.75
C PHE A 131 -25.18 0.89 -6.49
N PRO A 132 -26.34 0.78 -7.17
CA PRO A 132 -27.47 1.72 -7.02
C PRO A 132 -28.11 1.73 -5.62
N ASP A 133 -27.99 0.62 -4.87
CA ASP A 133 -28.60 0.45 -3.56
C ASP A 133 -27.68 0.93 -2.42
N ARG A 134 -28.03 2.06 -1.83
CA ARG A 134 -27.32 2.67 -0.68
C ARG A 134 -27.15 1.73 0.51
N ALA A 135 -28.15 0.88 0.80
CA ALA A 135 -28.08 -0.08 1.89
C ALA A 135 -27.00 -1.16 1.68
N ARG A 136 -26.74 -1.54 0.43
CA ARG A 136 -25.77 -2.58 0.09
C ARG A 136 -24.35 -2.02 -0.03
N ALA A 137 -24.21 -0.80 -0.54
CA ALA A 137 -22.97 -0.04 -0.49
C ALA A 137 -22.48 0.15 0.96
N LEU A 138 -23.41 0.42 1.89
CA LEU A 138 -23.08 0.54 3.31
C LEU A 138 -22.62 -0.78 3.94
N ILE A 139 -23.25 -1.91 3.59
CA ILE A 139 -22.84 -3.23 4.12
C ILE A 139 -21.47 -3.65 3.57
N SER A 140 -21.17 -3.42 2.29
CA SER A 140 -19.84 -3.72 1.73
C SER A 140 -18.76 -2.82 2.33
N GLN A 141 -19.09 -1.54 2.57
CA GLN A 141 -18.20 -0.61 3.26
C GLN A 141 -17.94 -1.02 4.70
N LEU A 142 -18.96 -1.42 5.46
CA LEU A 142 -18.78 -1.83 6.84
C LEU A 142 -17.89 -3.07 6.94
N SER A 143 -18.05 -4.03 6.01
CA SER A 143 -17.19 -5.21 5.93
C SER A 143 -15.74 -4.84 5.61
N MET A 144 -15.51 -3.95 4.64
CA MET A 144 -14.16 -3.49 4.29
C MET A 144 -13.52 -2.64 5.40
N LEU A 145 -14.32 -1.82 6.09
CA LEU A 145 -13.89 -1.00 7.23
C LEU A 145 -13.46 -1.89 8.41
N VAL A 146 -14.27 -2.89 8.76
CA VAL A 146 -13.92 -3.84 9.84
C VAL A 146 -12.63 -4.57 9.50
N LEU A 147 -12.45 -4.96 8.24
CA LEU A 147 -11.24 -5.64 7.78
C LEU A 147 -10.01 -4.72 7.86
N MET A 148 -10.13 -3.47 7.43
CA MET A 148 -9.08 -2.45 7.59
C MET A 148 -8.73 -2.21 9.05
N VAL A 149 -9.74 -2.02 9.92
CA VAL A 149 -9.51 -1.75 11.35
C VAL A 149 -8.83 -2.95 12.02
N ALA A 150 -9.32 -4.17 11.78
CA ALA A 150 -8.72 -5.39 12.32
C ALA A 150 -7.26 -5.56 11.83
N TYR A 151 -7.01 -5.34 10.54
CA TYR A 151 -5.66 -5.37 9.97
C TYR A 151 -4.74 -4.34 10.65
N THR A 152 -5.21 -3.12 10.84
CA THR A 152 -4.44 -2.05 11.49
C THR A 152 -4.16 -2.38 12.95
N MET A 153 -5.14 -2.91 13.68
CA MET A 153 -4.96 -3.36 15.07
C MET A 153 -3.94 -4.48 15.18
N ILE A 154 -3.97 -5.46 14.26
CA ILE A 154 -3.01 -6.57 14.25
C ILE A 154 -1.61 -6.07 13.85
N SER A 155 -1.49 -5.20 12.85
CA SER A 155 -0.21 -4.60 12.46
C SER A 155 0.41 -3.79 13.59
N PHE A 156 -0.37 -2.95 14.28
CA PHE A 156 0.12 -2.23 15.45
C PHE A 156 0.46 -3.17 16.61
N TRP A 157 -0.32 -4.22 16.84
CA TRP A 157 -0.02 -5.22 17.86
C TRP A 157 1.32 -5.92 17.60
N ILE A 158 1.59 -6.32 16.35
CA ILE A 158 2.85 -6.94 15.95
C ILE A 158 4.02 -5.97 16.11
N LEU A 159 3.84 -4.70 15.73
CA LEU A 159 4.86 -3.66 15.90
C LEU A 159 5.10 -3.30 17.37
N ALA A 160 4.08 -3.45 18.22
CA ALA A 160 4.17 -3.23 19.67
C ALA A 160 4.77 -4.43 20.42
N GLN A 161 4.97 -5.59 19.77
CA GLN A 161 5.73 -6.67 20.37
C GLN A 161 7.17 -6.20 20.57
N PRO A 162 7.69 -6.20 21.81
CA PRO A 162 9.06 -5.82 22.05
C PRO A 162 9.98 -6.81 21.33
N ILE A 163 10.97 -6.28 20.61
CA ILE A 163 12.10 -7.06 20.09
C ILE A 163 12.93 -7.46 21.33
N VAL A 164 12.47 -8.49 22.03
CA VAL A 164 13.26 -9.18 23.05
C VAL A 164 14.02 -10.26 22.31
N GLY A 165 15.26 -9.94 21.95
CA GLY A 165 16.19 -10.81 21.24
C GLY A 165 17.40 -10.04 20.79
#